data_AF-L1PP13-F1
#
_entry.id   AF-L1PP13-F1
#
_cell.length_a   1.000
_cell.length_b   1.000
_cell.length_c   1.000
_cell.angle_alpha   90.00
_cell.angle_beta   90.00
_cell.angle_gamma   90.00
#
_symmetry.space_group_name_H-M   'P 1'
#
loop_
_entity.id
_entity.type
_entity.pdbx_description
1 polymer ?
#
loop_
_entity_poly.entity_id
_entity_poly.type
_entity_poly.pdbx_seq_one_letter_code
_entity_poly.pdbx_strand_id
1 'polypeptide(L)'
;MTSCELRMTSYELQLMKYFISFILTLLFAGCNLFQGKQPAEESIAVEEKQEEALQIQQEGETFVPIKKEGYVINYKAPLYRIPDINSPTEDAEGYFGNWQRITGESEHFYRIEDEGKTFFFLKKDIGKCEEIEFTKESLERCDNIFINGEGEKDHTDFSQFLSVTPIGKEEYLKEQENGIDLLKKDTLLHSKINQTLVFNCKNKIVKFKDELEEEQYDSKIYEYEGYIESLGQYVVSLSTLGWIRYILIDEITGKQIEIDGFPYASPDKKHIICLIEGMDMSGFIILYEIKGLSPFKVEKKLHILLSHWTPYDDKGKDIFWDKEENLYVSINKETCFYINYTKYNPSRKYIKIGIRN
;
A
#
# COMPACT_ATOMS: atom_id res chain seq x y z
N MET A 1 21.83 0.71 -35.90
CA MET A 1 20.83 1.75 -35.54
C MET A 1 19.47 1.13 -35.82
N THR A 2 18.84 0.59 -34.80
CA THR A 2 17.56 -0.12 -34.91
C THR A 2 16.66 0.44 -33.81
N SER A 3 15.56 1.04 -34.25
CA SER A 3 14.50 1.60 -33.43
C SER A 3 13.89 0.52 -32.54
N CYS A 4 13.98 0.73 -31.22
CA CYS A 4 13.25 -0.06 -30.25
C CYS A 4 11.81 0.49 -30.23
N GLU A 5 10.89 -0.18 -30.92
CA GLU A 5 9.46 0.07 -30.76
C GLU A 5 9.07 -0.30 -29.33
N LEU A 6 8.66 0.69 -28.54
CA LEU A 6 7.96 0.50 -27.28
C LEU A 6 6.61 -0.16 -27.58
N ARG A 7 6.53 -1.49 -27.45
CA ARG A 7 5.26 -2.20 -27.33
C ARG A 7 4.70 -1.92 -25.93
N MET A 8 3.80 -0.94 -25.83
CA MET A 8 2.87 -0.86 -24.71
C MET A 8 2.03 -2.13 -24.68
N THR A 9 1.88 -2.73 -23.50
CA THR A 9 1.02 -3.89 -23.28
C THR A 9 -0.46 -3.47 -23.43
N SER A 10 -1.35 -4.41 -23.74
CA SER A 10 -2.79 -4.12 -23.92
C SER A 10 -3.43 -3.45 -22.70
N TYR A 11 -2.84 -3.64 -21.52
CA TYR A 11 -3.25 -3.09 -20.23
C TYR A 11 -3.03 -1.56 -20.13
N GLU A 12 -1.88 -1.05 -20.58
CA GLU A 12 -1.57 0.39 -20.55
C GLU A 12 -2.42 1.19 -21.54
N LEU A 13 -2.75 0.61 -22.69
CA LEU A 13 -3.68 1.18 -23.68
C LEU A 13 -5.13 1.23 -23.18
N GLN A 14 -5.52 0.37 -22.23
CA GLN A 14 -6.86 0.34 -21.66
C GLN A 14 -7.02 1.39 -20.55
N LEU A 15 -6.06 1.50 -19.62
CA LEU A 15 -6.10 2.50 -18.54
C LEU A 15 -6.28 3.93 -19.07
N MET A 16 -5.56 4.26 -20.15
CA MET A 16 -5.57 5.59 -20.76
C MET A 16 -6.92 5.94 -21.42
N LYS A 17 -7.68 4.93 -21.90
CA LYS A 17 -9.02 5.13 -22.48
C LYS A 17 -10.07 5.41 -21.41
N TYR A 18 -10.01 4.73 -20.27
CA TYR A 18 -10.93 4.95 -19.16
C TYR A 18 -10.67 6.29 -18.45
N PHE A 19 -9.41 6.72 -18.36
CA PHE A 19 -9.05 8.02 -17.81
C PHE A 19 -9.63 9.19 -18.62
N ILE A 20 -9.59 9.11 -19.96
CA ILE A 20 -10.19 10.12 -20.84
C ILE A 20 -11.72 10.12 -20.74
N SER A 21 -12.35 8.93 -20.62
CA SER A 21 -13.80 8.80 -20.48
C SER A 21 -14.32 9.36 -19.15
N PHE A 22 -13.59 9.15 -18.04
CA PHE A 22 -13.95 9.63 -16.71
C PHE A 22 -13.88 11.17 -16.59
N ILE A 23 -12.86 11.78 -17.19
CA ILE A 23 -12.74 13.25 -17.28
C ILE A 23 -13.86 13.85 -18.13
N LEU A 24 -14.27 13.19 -19.23
CA LEU A 24 -15.39 13.65 -20.05
C LEU A 24 -16.72 13.64 -19.27
N THR A 25 -16.99 12.60 -18.47
CA THR A 25 -18.23 12.53 -17.68
C THR A 25 -18.32 13.59 -16.58
N LEU A 26 -17.19 14.02 -16.01
CA LEU A 26 -17.15 15.12 -15.03
C LEU A 26 -17.40 16.49 -15.68
N LEU A 27 -17.00 16.69 -16.95
CA LEU A 27 -17.26 17.93 -17.69
C LEU A 27 -18.75 18.09 -18.06
N PHE A 28 -19.50 17.01 -18.28
CA PHE A 28 -20.94 17.08 -18.58
C PHE A 28 -21.84 17.22 -17.35
N ALA A 29 -21.36 16.86 -16.15
CA ALA A 29 -22.12 17.00 -14.90
C ALA A 29 -22.00 18.40 -14.23
N GLY A 30 -21.06 19.24 -14.67
CA GLY A 30 -20.74 20.54 -14.04
C GLY A 30 -21.55 21.76 -14.53
N CYS A 31 -22.45 21.62 -15.51
CA CYS A 31 -23.04 22.80 -16.18
C CYS A 31 -24.38 23.32 -15.63
N ASN A 32 -24.95 22.78 -14.55
CA ASN A 32 -26.31 23.18 -14.09
C ASN A 32 -26.40 23.83 -12.70
N LEU A 33 -25.30 24.25 -12.08
CA LEU A 33 -25.33 24.70 -10.66
C LEU A 33 -25.06 26.19 -10.39
N PHE A 34 -24.97 27.05 -11.39
CA PHE A 34 -24.79 28.49 -11.17
C PHE A 34 -25.66 29.35 -12.09
N GLN A 35 -26.92 29.57 -11.69
CA GLN A 35 -27.70 30.73 -12.13
C GLN A 35 -28.55 31.29 -10.98
N GLY A 36 -28.22 32.51 -10.56
CA GLY A 36 -29.20 33.47 -10.03
C GLY A 36 -29.00 33.90 -8.56
N LYS A 37 -28.30 35.02 -8.36
CA LYS A 37 -28.88 36.33 -7.98
C LYS A 37 -27.78 37.31 -7.49
N GLN A 38 -27.69 38.46 -8.14
CA GLN A 38 -27.10 39.68 -7.56
C GLN A 38 -28.04 40.25 -6.48
N PRO A 39 -27.52 41.10 -5.59
CA PRO A 39 -27.78 42.54 -5.75
C PRO A 39 -26.52 43.42 -5.61
N ALA A 40 -26.70 44.66 -6.03
CA ALA A 40 -25.73 45.72 -6.29
C ALA A 40 -25.45 46.64 -5.08
N GLU A 41 -24.27 47.29 -5.14
CA GLU A 41 -23.93 48.67 -4.71
C GLU A 41 -24.19 49.07 -3.23
N GLU A 42 -23.35 49.82 -2.50
CA GLU A 42 -22.06 50.49 -2.66
C GLU A 42 -21.76 51.12 -1.28
N SER A 43 -20.50 51.47 -0.97
CA SER A 43 -19.99 52.02 0.31
C SER A 43 -20.02 51.02 1.48
N ILE A 44 -18.90 50.51 1.99
CA ILE A 44 -17.86 51.22 2.74
C ILE A 44 -16.56 50.45 2.50
N ALA A 45 -15.84 50.81 1.43
CA ALA A 45 -14.45 50.43 1.29
C ALA A 45 -13.65 51.30 2.27
N VAL A 46 -12.93 50.67 3.21
CA VAL A 46 -11.58 51.05 3.72
C VAL A 46 -11.26 50.45 5.11
N GLU A 47 -12.22 49.95 5.91
CA GLU A 47 -11.91 49.45 7.27
C GLU A 47 -11.65 47.94 7.41
N GLU A 48 -12.18 47.07 6.54
CA GLU A 48 -12.04 45.60 6.71
C GLU A 48 -10.64 45.04 6.39
N LYS A 49 -9.79 45.77 5.65
CA LYS A 49 -8.45 45.27 5.27
C LYS A 49 -7.39 45.38 6.37
N GLN A 50 -7.70 46.04 7.47
CA GLN A 50 -6.82 46.13 8.64
C GLN A 50 -7.24 45.21 9.79
N GLU A 51 -8.45 44.66 9.77
CA GLU A 51 -8.96 43.79 10.84
C GLU A 51 -8.59 42.31 10.59
N GLU A 52 -8.47 41.86 9.34
CA GLU A 52 -7.92 40.53 8.99
C GLU A 52 -6.40 40.39 9.22
N ALA A 53 -5.68 41.51 9.32
CA ALA A 53 -4.26 41.52 9.65
C ALA A 53 -3.99 41.63 11.16
N LEU A 54 -5.04 41.75 11.98
CA LEU A 54 -4.92 42.15 13.38
C LEU A 54 -5.75 41.30 14.34
N GLN A 55 -5.65 39.97 14.23
CA GLN A 55 -5.90 39.05 15.36
C GLN A 55 -5.39 37.64 15.01
N ILE A 56 -4.12 37.39 15.31
CA ILE A 56 -3.56 36.20 15.99
C ILE A 56 -2.12 36.61 16.33
N GLN A 57 -1.99 37.52 17.30
CA GLN A 57 -0.85 37.44 18.22
C GLN A 57 -1.23 36.39 19.26
N GLN A 58 -1.27 35.13 18.88
CA GLN A 58 -1.33 34.05 19.87
C GLN A 58 0.11 33.81 20.33
N GLU A 59 0.44 34.43 21.46
CA GLU A 59 1.47 33.95 22.39
C GLU A 59 2.88 33.71 21.80
N GLY A 60 3.37 34.66 20.98
CA GLY A 60 4.79 34.80 20.63
C GLY A 60 5.19 34.43 19.20
N GLU A 61 4.32 33.78 18.43
CA GLU A 61 4.59 33.38 17.04
C GLU A 61 3.88 34.32 16.06
N THR A 62 4.63 34.91 15.13
CA THR A 62 4.06 35.74 14.05
C THR A 62 3.97 34.91 12.78
N PHE A 63 2.76 34.67 12.29
CA PHE A 63 2.53 33.86 11.09
C PHE A 63 2.54 34.69 9.81
N VAL A 64 3.28 34.23 8.83
CA VAL A 64 3.23 34.69 7.44
C VAL A 64 2.33 33.75 6.64
N PRO A 65 1.29 34.24 5.95
CA PRO A 65 0.47 33.40 5.08
C PRO A 65 1.28 32.78 3.95
N ILE A 66 1.17 31.47 3.78
CA ILE A 66 1.81 30.72 2.71
C ILE A 66 0.84 29.70 2.12
N LYS A 67 1.17 29.17 0.93
CA LYS A 67 0.51 28.00 0.36
C LYS A 67 1.58 26.97 0.07
N LYS A 68 1.69 25.98 0.94
CA LYS A 68 2.66 24.91 0.86
C LYS A 68 2.00 23.58 1.19
N GLU A 69 2.60 22.52 0.69
CA GLU A 69 2.20 21.15 0.96
C GLU A 69 3.33 20.43 1.69
N GLY A 70 2.97 19.50 2.56
CA GLY A 70 3.93 18.68 3.30
C GLY A 70 3.24 17.47 3.93
N TYR A 71 4.02 16.58 4.50
CA TYR A 71 3.57 15.36 5.15
C TYR A 71 3.98 15.37 6.61
N VAL A 72 3.18 14.79 7.50
CA VAL A 72 3.63 14.55 8.88
C VAL A 72 4.63 13.41 8.87
N ILE A 73 5.91 13.72 9.06
CA ILE A 73 7.02 12.77 8.84
C ILE A 73 7.41 11.99 10.09
N ASN A 74 6.91 12.38 11.25
CA ASN A 74 7.21 11.78 12.54
C ASN A 74 5.93 11.20 13.16
N TYR A 75 5.94 9.90 13.46
CA TYR A 75 4.81 9.18 14.05
C TYR A 75 4.37 9.76 15.40
N LYS A 76 5.31 10.27 16.21
CA LYS A 76 5.04 10.87 17.52
C LYS A 76 5.02 12.39 17.48
N ALA A 77 4.72 12.97 16.33
CA ALA A 77 4.63 14.41 16.19
C ALA A 77 3.56 14.97 17.16
N PRO A 78 3.89 15.98 17.97
CA PRO A 78 2.89 16.65 18.78
C PRO A 78 1.97 17.51 17.91
N LEU A 79 0.66 17.35 18.09
CA LEU A 79 -0.36 18.20 17.48
C LEU A 79 -0.74 19.33 18.44
N TYR A 80 -0.56 20.57 17.99
CA TYR A 80 -0.82 21.75 18.80
C TYR A 80 -2.14 22.42 18.39
N ARG A 81 -2.94 22.82 19.39
CA ARG A 81 -4.12 23.68 19.19
C ARG A 81 -3.80 25.17 19.32
N ILE A 82 -2.70 25.46 20.00
CA ILE A 82 -2.15 26.80 20.21
C ILE A 82 -0.67 26.73 19.81
N PRO A 83 -0.13 27.68 19.03
CA PRO A 83 1.25 27.62 18.54
C PRO A 83 2.26 28.04 19.64
N ASP A 84 2.25 27.34 20.77
CA ASP A 84 3.21 27.45 21.87
C ASP A 84 3.80 26.07 22.16
N ILE A 85 5.13 25.98 22.12
CA ILE A 85 5.88 24.74 22.36
C ILE A 85 5.63 24.14 23.76
N ASN A 86 5.19 24.96 24.72
CA ASN A 86 4.88 24.54 26.08
C ASN A 86 3.39 24.23 26.31
N SER A 87 2.55 24.46 25.31
CA SER A 87 1.11 24.19 25.42
C SER A 87 0.83 22.69 25.43
N PRO A 88 -0.32 22.25 26.00
CA PRO A 88 -0.73 20.87 25.91
C PRO A 88 -0.88 20.42 24.45
N THR A 89 -0.40 19.21 24.17
CA THR A 89 -0.43 18.62 22.84
C THR A 89 -1.37 17.43 22.79
N GLU A 90 -1.90 17.17 21.61
CA GLU A 90 -2.60 15.92 21.29
C GLU A 90 -1.67 15.00 20.48
N ASP A 91 -2.00 13.71 20.43
CA ASP A 91 -1.31 12.76 19.57
C ASP A 91 -1.71 13.00 18.11
N ALA A 92 -0.72 13.04 17.22
CA ALA A 92 -0.91 13.20 15.78
C ALA A 92 -0.87 11.88 15.02
N GLU A 93 -0.96 10.72 15.69
CA GLU A 93 -0.92 9.39 15.07
C GLU A 93 -1.79 9.29 13.79
N GLY A 94 -3.03 9.79 13.87
CA GLY A 94 -3.97 9.80 12.74
C GLY A 94 -3.58 10.70 11.56
N TYR A 95 -2.57 11.56 11.72
CA TYR A 95 -2.01 12.41 10.68
C TYR A 95 -0.67 11.89 10.14
N PHE A 96 -0.06 10.89 10.78
CA PHE A 96 1.25 10.37 10.37
C PHE A 96 1.25 9.90 8.92
N GLY A 97 2.17 10.44 8.12
CA GLY A 97 2.28 10.15 6.69
C GLY A 97 1.17 10.77 5.82
N ASN A 98 0.22 11.52 6.38
CA ASN A 98 -0.84 12.15 5.61
C ASN A 98 -0.37 13.49 5.03
N TRP A 99 -0.81 13.76 3.80
CA TRP A 99 -0.61 15.04 3.15
C TRP A 99 -1.36 16.15 3.90
N GLN A 100 -0.71 17.30 4.04
CA GLN A 100 -1.20 18.46 4.77
C GLN A 100 -1.11 19.71 3.92
N ARG A 101 -2.18 20.52 3.96
CA ARG A 101 -2.22 21.85 3.36
C ARG A 101 -1.81 22.91 4.38
N ILE A 102 -0.63 23.49 4.19
CA ILE A 102 -0.06 24.50 5.06
C ILE A 102 -0.50 25.89 4.60
N THR A 103 -1.15 26.65 5.50
CA THR A 103 -1.72 27.98 5.23
C THR A 103 -0.92 29.12 5.84
N GLY A 104 0.03 28.81 6.73
CA GLY A 104 0.90 29.81 7.35
C GLY A 104 2.15 29.19 7.94
N GLU A 105 3.21 29.98 8.04
CA GLU A 105 4.43 29.61 8.75
C GLU A 105 4.84 30.70 9.73
N SER A 106 5.37 30.30 10.88
CA SER A 106 5.93 31.20 11.88
C SER A 106 7.42 30.89 12.08
N GLU A 107 8.03 31.23 13.21
CA GLU A 107 9.41 30.82 13.48
C GLU A 107 9.49 29.28 13.62
N HIS A 108 8.68 28.70 14.50
CA HIS A 108 8.76 27.27 14.83
C HIS A 108 7.64 26.42 14.24
N PHE A 109 6.51 27.01 13.87
CA PHE A 109 5.30 26.25 13.50
C PHE A 109 4.91 26.41 12.03
N TYR A 110 4.21 25.39 11.54
CA TYR A 110 3.29 25.50 10.41
C TYR A 110 1.86 25.51 10.92
N ARG A 111 1.04 26.39 10.33
CA ARG A 111 -0.41 26.40 10.50
C ARG A 111 -1.07 25.58 9.40
N ILE A 112 -1.95 24.67 9.80
CA ILE A 112 -2.72 23.81 8.91
C ILE A 112 -4.20 24.07 9.15
N GLU A 113 -4.96 24.09 8.05
CA GLU A 113 -6.41 24.21 8.07
C GLU A 113 -7.05 23.04 7.34
N ASP A 114 -7.76 22.22 8.10
CA ASP A 114 -8.44 21.02 7.63
C ASP A 114 -9.87 20.96 8.19
N GLU A 115 -10.85 20.73 7.32
CA GLU A 115 -12.29 20.70 7.64
C GLU A 115 -12.79 21.84 8.56
N GLY A 116 -12.25 23.05 8.40
CA GLY A 116 -12.62 24.22 9.22
C GLY A 116 -12.00 24.23 10.63
N LYS A 117 -11.09 23.31 10.94
CA LYS A 117 -10.27 23.30 12.14
C LYS A 117 -8.88 23.83 11.82
N THR A 118 -8.31 24.59 12.75
CA THR A 118 -6.91 25.04 12.69
C THR A 118 -6.10 24.28 13.72
N PHE A 119 -4.92 23.81 13.31
CA PHE A 119 -3.94 23.21 14.19
C PHE A 119 -2.52 23.48 13.69
N PHE A 120 -1.55 23.18 14.55
CA PHE A 120 -0.16 23.51 14.30
C PHE A 120 0.73 22.29 14.52
N PHE A 121 1.76 22.20 13.69
CA PHE A 121 2.88 21.28 13.86
C PHE A 121 4.16 22.08 13.92
N LEU A 122 5.16 21.56 14.64
CA LEU A 122 6.51 22.08 14.52
C LEU A 122 7.01 21.85 13.10
N LYS A 123 7.76 22.82 12.56
CA LYS A 123 8.29 22.73 11.19
C LYS A 123 9.12 21.48 10.95
N LYS A 124 9.81 20.97 11.98
CA LYS A 124 10.62 19.76 11.92
C LYS A 124 9.80 18.47 11.72
N ASP A 125 8.52 18.49 12.05
CA ASP A 125 7.63 17.32 11.97
C ASP A 125 6.82 17.30 10.67
N ILE A 126 6.96 18.34 9.83
CA ILE A 126 6.37 18.41 8.49
C ILE A 126 7.48 18.44 7.43
N GLY A 127 7.47 17.46 6.55
CA GLY A 127 8.51 17.29 5.53
C GLY A 127 7.97 16.72 4.22
N LYS A 128 8.87 16.10 3.47
CA LYS A 128 8.53 15.38 2.24
C LYS A 128 8.31 13.89 2.51
N CYS A 129 7.72 13.18 1.56
CA CYS A 129 7.56 11.72 1.61
C CYS A 129 8.85 10.97 1.95
N GLU A 130 9.99 11.40 1.38
CA GLU A 130 11.28 10.75 1.59
C GLU A 130 11.82 10.94 3.01
N GLU A 131 11.30 11.92 3.75
CA GLU A 131 11.67 12.25 5.12
C GLU A 131 10.80 11.52 6.15
N ILE A 132 9.76 10.75 5.72
CA ILE A 132 8.96 9.92 6.63
C ILE A 132 9.86 8.90 7.32
N GLU A 133 9.85 8.91 8.65
CA GLU A 133 10.60 8.00 9.50
C GLU A 133 9.67 6.98 10.15
N PHE A 134 9.76 5.75 9.67
CA PHE A 134 9.06 4.63 10.28
C PHE A 134 9.79 4.16 11.52
N THR A 135 9.08 4.16 12.65
CA THR A 135 9.51 3.49 13.88
C THR A 135 8.94 2.08 13.94
N LYS A 136 9.53 1.21 14.78
CA LYS A 136 8.97 -0.12 15.04
C LYS A 136 7.48 -0.07 15.43
N GLU A 137 7.13 0.86 16.31
CA GLU A 137 5.75 1.07 16.77
C GLU A 137 4.80 1.41 15.62
N SER A 138 5.19 2.35 14.75
CA SER A 138 4.40 2.70 13.56
C SER A 138 4.28 1.56 12.53
N LEU A 139 5.25 0.65 12.48
CA LEU A 139 5.24 -0.47 11.54
C LEU A 139 4.42 -1.66 12.05
N GLU A 140 4.37 -1.86 13.37
CA GLU A 140 3.61 -2.95 14.02
C GLU A 140 2.16 -2.56 14.33
N ARG A 141 1.77 -1.30 14.09
CA ARG A 141 0.38 -0.80 14.19
C ARG A 141 -0.53 -1.41 13.12
N CYS A 142 -1.75 -1.78 13.52
CA CYS A 142 -2.79 -2.24 12.60
C CYS A 142 -4.14 -1.61 12.91
N ASP A 143 -4.93 -1.40 11.85
CA ASP A 143 -6.32 -0.95 11.95
C ASP A 143 -7.23 -2.09 12.41
N ASN A 144 -6.88 -3.32 12.02
CA ASN A 144 -7.62 -4.52 12.41
C ASN A 144 -6.75 -5.77 12.27
N ILE A 145 -7.05 -6.78 13.08
CA ILE A 145 -6.44 -8.11 13.00
C ILE A 145 -7.50 -9.20 13.18
N PHE A 146 -7.36 -10.25 12.37
CA PHE A 146 -8.16 -11.46 12.49
C PHE A 146 -7.24 -12.63 12.80
N ILE A 147 -7.53 -13.33 13.90
CA ILE A 147 -6.76 -14.49 14.35
C ILE A 147 -7.61 -15.74 14.13
N ASN A 148 -7.11 -16.69 13.35
CA ASN A 148 -7.86 -17.89 12.94
C ASN A 148 -9.25 -17.57 12.34
N GLY A 149 -9.42 -16.38 11.76
CA GLY A 149 -10.68 -15.92 11.17
C GLY A 149 -11.62 -15.17 12.12
N GLU A 150 -11.29 -15.07 13.40
CA GLU A 150 -12.04 -14.28 14.38
C GLU A 150 -11.45 -12.87 14.47
N GLY A 151 -12.28 -11.85 14.26
CA GLY A 151 -11.84 -10.45 14.28
C GLY A 151 -11.70 -9.93 15.71
N GLU A 152 -10.57 -9.31 16.02
CA GLU A 152 -10.28 -8.79 17.35
C GLU A 152 -10.14 -7.26 17.31
N LYS A 153 -11.18 -6.56 17.76
CA LYS A 153 -11.25 -5.09 17.70
C LYS A 153 -10.33 -4.38 18.70
N ASP A 154 -9.88 -5.09 19.73
CA ASP A 154 -9.08 -4.51 20.82
C ASP A 154 -7.57 -4.53 20.52
N HIS A 155 -7.16 -5.24 19.46
CA HIS A 155 -5.77 -5.26 19.03
C HIS A 155 -5.48 -4.07 18.12
N THR A 156 -4.57 -3.23 18.59
CA THR A 156 -4.10 -2.06 17.84
C THR A 156 -2.70 -2.25 17.28
N ASP A 157 -2.04 -3.36 17.62
CA ASP A 157 -0.77 -3.80 17.04
C ASP A 157 -0.73 -5.33 16.91
N PHE A 158 0.18 -5.81 16.07
CA PHE A 158 0.39 -7.25 15.81
C PHE A 158 1.76 -7.75 16.30
N SER A 159 2.40 -6.99 17.19
CA SER A 159 3.77 -7.23 17.65
C SER A 159 3.96 -8.57 18.37
N GLN A 160 2.88 -9.16 18.90
CA GLN A 160 2.93 -10.49 19.52
C GLN A 160 3.14 -11.63 18.50
N PHE A 161 2.76 -11.43 17.24
CA PHE A 161 2.83 -12.45 16.19
C PHE A 161 3.98 -12.25 15.22
N LEU A 162 4.24 -10.99 14.84
CA LEU A 162 5.31 -10.63 13.93
C LEU A 162 6.19 -9.56 14.57
N SER A 163 7.44 -9.52 14.18
CA SER A 163 8.31 -8.38 14.42
C SER A 163 8.54 -7.64 13.11
N VAL A 164 8.47 -6.30 13.14
CA VAL A 164 8.79 -5.47 11.97
C VAL A 164 9.85 -4.45 12.37
N THR A 165 10.99 -4.50 11.69
CA THR A 165 12.14 -3.64 11.99
C THR A 165 12.49 -2.79 10.77
N PRO A 166 12.57 -1.45 10.89
CA PRO A 166 13.07 -0.62 9.81
C PRO A 166 14.56 -0.89 9.58
N ILE A 167 14.97 -0.98 8.32
CA ILE A 167 16.37 -1.22 7.93
C ILE A 167 16.84 -0.19 6.88
N GLY A 168 18.15 -0.03 6.78
CA GLY A 168 18.76 0.83 5.77
C GLY A 168 18.74 0.19 4.37
N LYS A 169 18.80 1.03 3.34
CA LYS A 169 18.91 0.59 1.93
C LYS A 169 20.14 -0.29 1.70
N GLU A 170 21.28 0.03 2.33
CA GLU A 170 22.52 -0.74 2.19
C GLU A 170 22.39 -2.17 2.74
N GLU A 171 21.77 -2.33 3.92
CA GLU A 171 21.48 -3.65 4.50
C GLU A 171 20.54 -4.43 3.57
N TYR A 172 19.43 -3.82 3.13
CA TYR A 172 18.47 -4.46 2.23
C TYR A 172 19.12 -4.95 0.93
N LEU A 173 19.89 -4.10 0.25
CA LEU A 173 20.53 -4.45 -1.02
C LEU A 173 21.58 -5.56 -0.85
N LYS A 174 22.32 -5.55 0.26
CA LYS A 174 23.29 -6.61 0.57
C LYS A 174 22.61 -7.96 0.75
N GLU A 175 21.50 -8.01 1.49
CA GLU A 175 20.77 -9.26 1.71
C GLU A 175 20.03 -9.70 0.43
N GLN A 176 19.57 -8.77 -0.41
CA GLN A 176 18.91 -9.06 -1.68
C GLN A 176 19.78 -9.86 -2.67
N GLU A 177 21.11 -9.69 -2.63
CA GLU A 177 22.03 -10.47 -3.47
C GLU A 177 21.95 -11.97 -3.18
N ASN A 178 21.70 -12.34 -1.92
CA ASN A 178 21.58 -13.72 -1.45
C ASN A 178 20.15 -14.08 -1.04
N GLY A 179 19.19 -13.23 -1.40
CA GLY A 179 17.78 -13.39 -1.07
C GLY A 179 17.22 -14.68 -1.63
N ILE A 180 16.43 -15.35 -0.81
CA ILE A 180 15.79 -16.62 -1.13
C ILE A 180 14.35 -16.32 -1.56
N ASP A 181 14.09 -16.58 -2.85
CA ASP A 181 12.74 -16.73 -3.39
C ASP A 181 12.58 -18.20 -3.78
N LEU A 182 11.62 -18.88 -3.14
CA LEU A 182 11.36 -20.30 -3.39
C LEU A 182 10.52 -20.54 -4.63
N LEU A 183 9.95 -19.49 -5.23
CA LEU A 183 9.22 -19.61 -6.48
C LEU A 183 10.20 -19.67 -7.65
N LYS A 184 10.26 -20.84 -8.28
CA LYS A 184 10.93 -20.98 -9.57
C LYS A 184 10.02 -20.42 -10.67
N LYS A 185 10.41 -19.28 -11.26
CA LYS A 185 9.70 -18.63 -12.37
C LYS A 185 9.94 -19.35 -13.70
N ASP A 186 9.43 -20.57 -13.83
CA ASP A 186 9.50 -21.38 -15.05
C ASP A 186 8.22 -21.28 -15.89
N THR A 187 7.66 -20.08 -15.98
CA THR A 187 6.34 -19.78 -16.56
C THR A 187 6.14 -20.31 -17.98
N LEU A 188 7.23 -20.41 -18.75
CA LEU A 188 7.22 -20.95 -20.12
C LEU A 188 6.90 -22.46 -20.19
N LEU A 189 7.10 -23.23 -19.12
CA LEU A 189 6.84 -24.68 -19.09
C LEU A 189 5.34 -25.01 -19.15
N HIS A 190 4.48 -24.12 -18.64
CA HIS A 190 3.03 -24.26 -18.68
C HIS A 190 2.40 -23.12 -19.47
N SER A 191 2.89 -22.92 -20.70
CA SER A 191 2.36 -21.90 -21.61
C SER A 191 0.86 -22.11 -21.86
N LYS A 192 0.10 -21.01 -21.80
CA LYS A 192 -1.34 -21.02 -22.04
C LYS A 192 -1.64 -21.31 -23.52
N ILE A 193 -2.42 -22.36 -23.79
CA ILE A 193 -2.83 -22.75 -25.16
C ILE A 193 -4.34 -22.60 -25.27
N ASN A 194 -4.81 -21.83 -26.27
CA ASN A 194 -6.23 -21.54 -26.45
C ASN A 194 -6.90 -21.07 -25.14
N GLN A 195 -6.25 -20.12 -24.46
CA GLN A 195 -6.69 -19.57 -23.18
C GLN A 195 -6.83 -20.61 -22.05
N THR A 196 -6.15 -21.75 -22.18
CA THR A 196 -6.21 -22.84 -21.19
C THR A 196 -4.81 -23.17 -20.68
N LEU A 197 -4.63 -23.12 -19.36
CA LEU A 197 -3.50 -23.71 -18.65
C LEU A 197 -3.80 -25.18 -18.36
N VAL A 198 -2.79 -26.04 -18.52
CA VAL A 198 -2.91 -27.48 -18.25
C VAL A 198 -1.74 -27.93 -17.38
N PHE A 199 -2.07 -28.59 -16.27
CA PHE A 199 -1.11 -29.18 -15.35
C PHE A 199 -1.35 -30.69 -15.30
N ASN A 200 -0.36 -31.46 -15.74
CA ASN A 200 -0.41 -32.91 -15.72
C ASN A 200 0.13 -33.42 -14.38
N CYS A 201 -0.65 -33.24 -13.30
CA CYS A 201 -0.30 -33.80 -11.99
C CYS A 201 -0.34 -35.35 -12.05
N LYS A 202 0.38 -36.03 -11.16
CA LYS A 202 0.56 -37.50 -11.25
C LYS A 202 -0.76 -38.27 -11.24
N ASN A 203 -1.72 -37.83 -10.42
CA ASN A 203 -2.99 -38.53 -10.22
C ASN A 203 -4.16 -37.88 -10.98
N LYS A 204 -3.98 -36.65 -11.49
CA LYS A 204 -5.07 -35.87 -12.08
C LYS A 204 -4.53 -34.82 -13.05
N ILE A 205 -5.23 -34.61 -14.16
CA ILE A 205 -5.01 -33.43 -15.01
C ILE A 205 -5.86 -32.28 -14.48
N VAL A 206 -5.22 -31.16 -14.18
CA VAL A 206 -5.88 -29.90 -13.78
C VAL A 206 -5.86 -28.94 -14.96
N LYS A 207 -6.98 -28.25 -15.20
CA LYS A 207 -7.12 -27.28 -16.28
C LYS A 207 -7.76 -26.00 -15.74
N PHE A 208 -7.22 -24.86 -16.14
CA PHE A 208 -7.84 -23.55 -15.96
C PHE A 208 -8.06 -22.95 -17.32
N LYS A 209 -9.31 -22.60 -17.64
CA LYS A 209 -9.67 -21.95 -18.89
C LYS A 209 -10.12 -20.55 -18.55
N ASP A 210 -9.59 -19.55 -19.24
CA ASP A 210 -10.06 -18.19 -19.07
C ASP A 210 -11.55 -18.10 -19.44
N GLU A 211 -12.30 -17.40 -18.61
CA GLU A 211 -13.70 -17.07 -18.83
C GLU A 211 -13.72 -15.60 -19.23
N LEU A 212 -13.97 -15.30 -20.50
CA LEU A 212 -14.06 -13.94 -21.01
C LEU A 212 -15.52 -13.60 -21.28
N GLU A 213 -16.03 -12.60 -20.58
CA GLU A 213 -17.40 -12.11 -20.71
C GLU A 213 -17.40 -10.79 -21.51
N GLU A 214 -18.54 -10.46 -22.14
CA GLU A 214 -18.70 -9.17 -22.85
C GLU A 214 -18.50 -7.99 -21.89
N GLU A 215 -19.07 -8.12 -20.69
CA GLU A 215 -18.77 -7.26 -19.56
C GLU A 215 -17.50 -7.77 -18.87
N GLN A 216 -16.41 -7.05 -19.06
CA GLN A 216 -15.07 -7.44 -18.57
C GLN A 216 -14.99 -7.61 -17.04
N TYR A 217 -16.02 -7.16 -16.29
CA TYR A 217 -16.13 -7.29 -14.84
C TYR A 217 -16.13 -8.74 -14.36
N ASP A 218 -16.76 -9.64 -15.12
CA ASP A 218 -16.93 -11.04 -14.75
C ASP A 218 -15.85 -11.97 -15.34
N SER A 219 -14.88 -11.40 -16.06
CA SER A 219 -13.82 -12.18 -16.68
C SER A 219 -12.90 -12.80 -15.63
N LYS A 220 -12.52 -14.06 -15.83
CA LYS A 220 -11.53 -14.78 -15.03
C LYS A 220 -10.34 -15.11 -15.90
N ILE A 221 -9.19 -14.55 -15.54
CA ILE A 221 -7.93 -14.75 -16.27
C ILE A 221 -6.98 -15.50 -15.34
N TYR A 222 -6.47 -16.64 -15.79
CA TYR A 222 -5.56 -17.48 -15.01
C TYR A 222 -4.14 -17.38 -15.56
N GLU A 223 -3.15 -17.00 -14.77
CA GLU A 223 -1.75 -16.97 -15.22
C GLU A 223 -0.88 -17.87 -14.35
N TYR A 224 0.03 -18.61 -14.99
CA TYR A 224 0.99 -19.45 -14.27
C TYR A 224 2.15 -18.60 -13.78
N GLU A 225 2.37 -18.57 -12.47
CA GLU A 225 3.37 -17.71 -11.83
C GLU A 225 4.69 -18.45 -11.60
N GLY A 226 4.63 -19.78 -11.39
CA GLY A 226 5.82 -20.61 -11.18
C GLY A 226 5.56 -21.80 -10.27
N TYR A 227 6.65 -22.47 -9.88
CA TYR A 227 6.60 -23.69 -9.06
C TYR A 227 7.42 -23.53 -7.78
N ILE A 228 6.82 -23.89 -6.64
CA ILE A 228 7.48 -23.93 -5.33
C ILE A 228 7.89 -25.37 -5.05
N GLU A 229 9.10 -25.73 -5.45
CA GLU A 229 9.64 -27.10 -5.35
C GLU A 229 9.67 -27.61 -3.91
N SER A 230 10.00 -26.75 -2.96
CA SER A 230 10.07 -27.10 -1.54
C SER A 230 8.74 -27.61 -0.98
N LEU A 231 7.61 -27.21 -1.58
CA LEU A 231 6.24 -27.56 -1.20
C LEU A 231 5.54 -28.49 -2.20
N GLY A 232 6.13 -28.72 -3.38
CA GLY A 232 5.51 -29.51 -4.46
C GLY A 232 4.26 -28.85 -5.04
N GLN A 233 4.21 -27.52 -5.10
CA GLN A 233 3.02 -26.77 -5.53
C GLN A 233 3.30 -25.92 -6.76
N TYR A 234 2.43 -26.01 -7.79
CA TYR A 234 2.33 -24.98 -8.82
C TYR A 234 1.55 -23.78 -8.28
N VAL A 235 1.91 -22.58 -8.73
CA VAL A 235 1.23 -21.33 -8.35
C VAL A 235 0.58 -20.73 -9.60
N VAL A 236 -0.74 -20.52 -9.52
CA VAL A 236 -1.53 -19.86 -10.56
C VAL A 236 -2.19 -18.64 -9.95
N SER A 237 -2.06 -17.47 -10.58
CA SER A 237 -2.89 -16.32 -10.24
C SER A 237 -4.23 -16.39 -10.96
N LEU A 238 -5.28 -15.95 -10.27
CA LEU A 238 -6.61 -15.73 -10.79
C LEU A 238 -6.90 -14.25 -10.66
N SER A 239 -6.98 -13.58 -11.81
CA SER A 239 -7.39 -12.18 -11.89
C SER A 239 -8.86 -12.09 -12.28
N THR A 240 -9.63 -11.36 -11.47
CA THR A 240 -10.95 -10.83 -11.79
C THR A 240 -10.90 -9.30 -11.77
N LEU A 241 -11.93 -8.59 -12.27
CA LEU A 241 -11.89 -7.14 -12.25
C LEU A 241 -12.01 -6.61 -10.80
N GLY A 242 -10.86 -6.28 -10.20
CA GLY A 242 -10.75 -5.69 -8.87
C GLY A 242 -9.97 -6.52 -7.84
N TRP A 243 -9.72 -7.81 -8.10
CA TRP A 243 -9.02 -8.69 -7.16
C TRP A 243 -8.11 -9.68 -7.86
N ILE A 244 -6.99 -9.99 -7.22
CA ILE A 244 -6.11 -11.09 -7.59
C ILE A 244 -6.12 -12.09 -6.44
N ARG A 245 -6.33 -13.36 -6.78
CA ARG A 245 -6.19 -14.51 -5.89
C ARG A 245 -5.13 -15.45 -6.44
N TYR A 246 -4.64 -16.35 -5.60
CA TYR A 246 -3.65 -17.34 -5.99
C TYR A 246 -4.15 -18.74 -5.67
N ILE A 247 -3.84 -19.69 -6.54
CA ILE A 247 -4.25 -21.08 -6.44
C ILE A 247 -2.97 -21.91 -6.38
N LEU A 248 -2.78 -22.60 -5.26
CA LEU A 248 -1.75 -23.64 -5.12
C LEU A 248 -2.30 -24.96 -5.65
N ILE A 249 -1.53 -25.63 -6.49
CA ILE A 249 -1.89 -26.92 -7.09
C ILE A 249 -0.85 -27.95 -6.72
N ASP A 250 -1.29 -28.97 -5.99
CA ASP A 250 -0.43 -30.08 -5.56
C ASP A 250 -0.03 -30.94 -6.77
N GLU A 251 1.28 -31.11 -7.00
CA GLU A 251 1.80 -31.78 -8.19
C GLU A 251 1.45 -33.28 -8.27
N ILE A 252 1.13 -33.90 -7.13
CA ILE A 252 0.84 -35.33 -7.05
C ILE A 252 -0.66 -35.54 -7.25
N THR A 253 -1.46 -34.86 -6.44
CA THR A 253 -2.90 -35.10 -6.32
C THR A 253 -3.73 -34.21 -7.25
N GLY A 254 -3.19 -33.06 -7.68
CA GLY A 254 -3.95 -32.03 -8.40
C GLY A 254 -5.01 -31.34 -7.53
N LYS A 255 -4.88 -31.44 -6.19
CA LYS A 255 -5.72 -30.70 -5.25
C LYS A 255 -5.38 -29.21 -5.35
N GLN A 256 -6.42 -28.37 -5.33
CA GLN A 256 -6.31 -26.92 -5.43
C GLN A 256 -6.61 -26.29 -4.07
N ILE A 257 -5.85 -25.28 -3.68
CA ILE A 257 -6.08 -24.48 -2.49
C ILE A 257 -5.95 -23.00 -2.86
N GLU A 258 -6.98 -22.22 -2.57
CA GLU A 258 -6.94 -20.76 -2.78
C GLU A 258 -6.24 -20.06 -1.62
N ILE A 259 -5.44 -19.05 -1.97
CA ILE A 259 -4.72 -18.15 -1.08
C ILE A 259 -4.96 -16.70 -1.54
N ASP A 260 -5.05 -15.79 -0.58
CA ASP A 260 -5.55 -14.43 -0.82
C ASP A 260 -4.53 -13.46 -1.42
N GLY A 261 -3.24 -13.82 -1.48
CA GLY A 261 -2.15 -13.02 -2.05
C GLY A 261 -0.98 -13.87 -2.54
N PHE A 262 0.08 -13.23 -3.05
CA PHE A 262 1.22 -13.95 -3.61
C PHE A 262 1.92 -14.77 -2.51
N PRO A 263 2.17 -16.08 -2.72
CA PRO A 263 2.58 -16.98 -1.64
C PRO A 263 4.10 -16.95 -1.43
N TYR A 264 4.60 -16.04 -0.60
CA TYR A 264 5.99 -16.06 -0.15
C TYR A 264 6.20 -17.18 0.89
N ALA A 265 6.52 -18.38 0.42
CA ALA A 265 6.78 -19.54 1.27
C ALA A 265 8.09 -19.39 2.04
N SER A 266 8.08 -19.69 3.35
CA SER A 266 9.27 -19.63 4.20
C SER A 266 10.26 -20.77 3.88
N PRO A 267 11.58 -20.53 3.95
CA PRO A 267 12.58 -21.58 3.71
C PRO A 267 12.47 -22.79 4.66
N ASP A 268 11.99 -22.60 5.89
CA ASP A 268 11.71 -23.69 6.83
C ASP A 268 10.45 -24.51 6.50
N LYS A 269 9.68 -24.09 5.49
CA LYS A 269 8.45 -24.73 4.98
C LYS A 269 7.31 -24.80 5.98
N LYS A 270 7.32 -23.95 7.01
CA LYS A 270 6.23 -23.89 8.00
C LYS A 270 5.21 -22.81 7.70
N HIS A 271 5.57 -21.79 6.94
CA HIS A 271 4.71 -20.63 6.73
C HIS A 271 4.61 -20.23 5.26
N ILE A 272 3.50 -19.59 4.93
CA ILE A 272 3.35 -18.78 3.71
C ILE A 272 2.87 -17.42 4.17
N ILE A 273 3.62 -16.37 3.83
CA ILE A 273 3.21 -14.99 4.08
C ILE A 273 2.79 -14.35 2.75
N CYS A 274 1.66 -13.66 2.77
CA CYS A 274 1.19 -12.85 1.65
C CYS A 274 1.23 -11.40 2.08
N LEU A 275 1.86 -10.57 1.26
CA LEU A 275 1.90 -9.12 1.41
C LEU A 275 1.12 -8.53 0.25
N ILE A 276 0.09 -7.76 0.55
CA ILE A 276 -0.81 -7.22 -0.47
C ILE A 276 -0.73 -5.71 -0.42
N GLU A 277 -0.42 -5.09 -1.56
CA GLU A 277 -0.50 -3.65 -1.73
C GLU A 277 -1.93 -3.17 -1.46
N GLY A 278 -2.08 -2.23 -0.53
CA GLY A 278 -3.29 -1.42 -0.42
C GLY A 278 -3.18 -0.25 -1.40
N MET A 279 -4.08 -0.17 -2.38
CA MET A 279 -4.12 0.92 -3.35
C MET A 279 -4.49 2.24 -2.66
N ASP A 280 -5.77 2.37 -2.26
CA ASP A 280 -6.31 3.54 -1.57
C ASP A 280 -6.32 3.38 -0.04
N MET A 281 -5.70 2.31 0.46
CA MET A 281 -5.63 1.94 1.86
C MET A 281 -4.21 1.49 2.19
N SER A 282 -3.91 1.35 3.48
CA SER A 282 -2.73 0.62 3.92
C SER A 282 -2.80 -0.86 3.50
N GLY A 283 -1.62 -1.49 3.39
CA GLY A 283 -1.52 -2.86 2.88
C GLY A 283 -2.05 -3.93 3.84
N PHE A 284 -1.98 -5.19 3.40
CA PHE A 284 -2.42 -6.34 4.19
C PHE A 284 -1.29 -7.34 4.38
N ILE A 285 -1.25 -7.97 5.55
CA ILE A 285 -0.45 -9.17 5.79
C ILE A 285 -1.40 -10.34 6.03
N ILE A 286 -1.19 -11.44 5.31
CA ILE A 286 -1.90 -12.70 5.57
C ILE A 286 -0.86 -13.77 5.84
N LEU A 287 -0.91 -14.34 7.04
CA LEU A 287 -0.03 -15.43 7.44
C LEU A 287 -0.79 -16.74 7.42
N TYR A 288 -0.23 -17.72 6.73
CA TYR A 288 -0.70 -19.08 6.71
C TYR A 288 0.33 -20.02 7.36
N GLU A 289 -0.16 -21.02 8.09
CA GLU A 289 0.66 -22.08 8.66
C GLU A 289 0.47 -23.37 7.84
N ILE A 290 1.59 -23.97 7.43
CA ILE A 290 1.63 -25.25 6.72
C ILE A 290 1.51 -26.37 7.75
N LYS A 291 0.39 -27.10 7.70
CA LYS A 291 0.07 -28.22 8.59
C LYS A 291 0.58 -29.57 8.10
N GLY A 292 0.92 -29.66 6.82
CA GLY A 292 1.47 -30.87 6.22
C GLY A 292 1.88 -30.64 4.78
N LEU A 293 2.90 -31.38 4.33
CA LEU A 293 3.40 -31.32 2.95
C LEU A 293 2.86 -32.47 2.08
N SER A 294 2.43 -33.57 2.69
CA SER A 294 1.88 -34.73 1.97
C SER A 294 0.89 -35.50 2.86
N PRO A 295 -0.44 -35.26 2.73
CA PRO A 295 -1.05 -34.31 1.80
C PRO A 295 -0.74 -32.86 2.18
N PHE A 296 -0.63 -31.98 1.17
CA PHE A 296 -0.47 -30.56 1.42
C PHE A 296 -1.70 -29.99 2.14
N LYS A 297 -1.46 -29.34 3.28
CA LYS A 297 -2.48 -28.69 4.10
C LYS A 297 -1.92 -27.39 4.66
N VAL A 298 -2.72 -26.33 4.56
CA VAL A 298 -2.39 -25.00 5.03
C VAL A 298 -3.62 -24.39 5.71
N GLU A 299 -3.40 -23.58 6.74
CA GLU A 299 -4.46 -22.89 7.49
C GLU A 299 -4.11 -21.41 7.64
N LYS A 300 -5.08 -20.52 7.37
CA LYS A 300 -4.91 -19.09 7.60
C LYS A 300 -4.85 -18.84 9.11
N LYS A 301 -3.79 -18.19 9.58
CA LYS A 301 -3.57 -17.84 10.98
C LYS A 301 -3.86 -16.38 11.27
N LEU A 302 -3.34 -15.50 10.44
CA LEU A 302 -3.49 -14.06 10.64
C LEU A 302 -3.97 -13.40 9.36
N HIS A 303 -4.80 -12.37 9.51
CA HIS A 303 -5.09 -11.39 8.50
C HIS A 303 -5.05 -10.02 9.16
N ILE A 304 -4.11 -9.18 8.75
CA ILE A 304 -3.78 -7.90 9.38
C ILE A 304 -4.02 -6.79 8.35
N LEU A 305 -4.82 -5.79 8.72
CA LEU A 305 -4.89 -4.50 8.02
C LEU A 305 -3.86 -3.57 8.63
N LEU A 306 -2.86 -3.18 7.85
CA LEU A 306 -1.82 -2.25 8.31
C LEU A 306 -2.40 -0.84 8.47
N SER A 307 -1.77 0.01 9.27
CA SER A 307 -2.22 1.41 9.46
C SER A 307 -1.42 2.44 8.67
N HIS A 308 -0.10 2.20 8.50
CA HIS A 308 0.81 3.26 8.08
C HIS A 308 1.71 2.92 6.90
N TRP A 309 1.63 1.71 6.35
CA TRP A 309 2.50 1.33 5.25
C TRP A 309 1.86 0.29 4.34
N THR A 310 2.39 0.24 3.12
CA THR A 310 2.00 -0.71 2.08
C THR A 310 3.26 -1.25 1.39
N PRO A 311 3.31 -2.57 1.08
CA PRO A 311 4.46 -3.20 0.44
C PRO A 311 4.50 -2.90 -1.06
N TYR A 312 5.71 -2.77 -1.62
CA TYR A 312 5.90 -2.93 -3.05
C TYR A 312 5.91 -4.43 -3.37
N ASP A 313 4.89 -4.90 -4.09
CA ASP A 313 4.79 -6.28 -4.58
C ASP A 313 4.71 -6.28 -6.11
N ASP A 314 5.82 -5.96 -6.75
CA ASP A 314 5.96 -6.03 -8.21
C ASP A 314 6.18 -7.47 -8.72
N LYS A 315 5.99 -8.48 -7.86
CA LYS A 315 6.36 -9.89 -8.07
C LYS A 315 7.83 -10.04 -8.52
N GLY A 316 8.69 -9.06 -8.22
CA GLY A 316 10.09 -8.97 -8.62
C GLY A 316 11.01 -9.54 -7.57
N LYS A 317 12.06 -8.78 -7.20
CA LYS A 317 12.97 -9.09 -6.08
C LYS A 317 12.71 -8.19 -4.87
N ASP A 318 11.57 -7.49 -4.85
CA ASP A 318 11.26 -6.51 -3.81
C ASP A 318 10.94 -7.16 -2.46
N ILE A 319 10.62 -8.45 -2.47
CA ILE A 319 10.29 -9.27 -1.31
C ILE A 319 11.07 -10.58 -1.40
N PHE A 320 11.82 -10.94 -0.34
CA PHE A 320 12.63 -12.16 -0.29
C PHE A 320 12.95 -12.57 1.15
N TRP A 321 13.27 -13.84 1.36
CA TRP A 321 13.74 -14.37 2.64
C TRP A 321 15.26 -14.34 2.77
N ASP A 322 15.79 -14.22 3.98
CA ASP A 322 17.16 -14.61 4.31
C ASP A 322 17.23 -16.07 4.80
N LYS A 323 18.44 -16.52 5.18
CA LYS A 323 18.66 -17.88 5.72
C LYS A 323 18.22 -18.02 7.17
N GLU A 324 18.02 -16.90 7.84
CA GLU A 324 17.62 -16.76 9.23
C GLU A 324 16.09 -16.62 9.37
N GLU A 325 15.33 -16.89 8.30
CA GLU A 325 13.86 -16.84 8.24
C GLU A 325 13.27 -15.44 8.49
N ASN A 326 13.98 -14.39 8.08
CA ASN A 326 13.44 -13.04 8.02
C ASN A 326 13.05 -12.69 6.59
N LEU A 327 11.89 -12.04 6.44
CA LEU A 327 11.40 -11.52 5.17
C LEU A 327 11.78 -10.06 5.02
N TYR A 328 12.52 -9.73 3.97
CA TYR A 328 12.89 -8.37 3.60
C TYR A 328 11.86 -7.82 2.62
N VAL A 329 11.43 -6.59 2.84
CA VAL A 329 10.34 -5.96 2.08
C VAL A 329 10.69 -4.50 1.83
N SER A 330 10.51 -4.04 0.59
CA SER A 330 10.48 -2.62 0.31
C SER A 330 9.06 -2.06 0.45
N ILE A 331 8.91 -0.90 1.10
CA ILE A 331 7.61 -0.34 1.49
C ILE A 331 7.54 1.17 1.26
N ASN A 332 6.34 1.73 1.38
CA ASN A 332 6.12 3.16 1.59
C ASN A 332 4.82 3.42 2.36
N LYS A 333 4.56 4.68 2.73
CA LYS A 333 3.19 5.15 3.06
C LYS A 333 2.36 5.17 1.77
N GLU A 334 1.07 4.87 1.82
CA GLU A 334 0.18 4.85 0.63
C GLU A 334 0.19 6.18 -0.12
N THR A 335 0.17 7.29 0.62
CA THR A 335 0.24 8.66 0.08
C THR A 335 1.54 8.99 -0.65
N CYS A 336 2.58 8.19 -0.41
CA CYS A 336 3.91 8.35 -0.98
C CYS A 336 4.29 7.21 -1.93
N PHE A 337 3.38 6.25 -2.13
CA PHE A 337 3.67 5.01 -2.84
C PHE A 337 3.86 5.23 -4.34
N TYR A 338 3.11 6.17 -4.91
CA TYR A 338 3.09 6.56 -6.31
C TYR A 338 3.63 7.99 -6.49
N ILE A 339 4.49 8.24 -7.50
CA ILE A 339 4.77 9.62 -7.97
C ILE A 339 3.53 10.18 -8.67
N ASN A 340 2.87 9.30 -9.40
CA ASN A 340 1.58 9.48 -10.03
C ASN A 340 0.93 8.10 -10.15
N TYR A 341 -0.38 8.03 -10.42
CA TYR A 341 -1.15 6.79 -10.51
C TYR A 341 -0.62 5.72 -11.50
N THR A 342 0.44 6.01 -12.25
CA THR A 342 1.06 5.09 -13.22
C THR A 342 2.49 4.69 -12.88
N LYS A 343 3.11 5.30 -11.86
CA LYS A 343 4.53 5.09 -11.56
C LYS A 343 4.82 5.08 -10.06
N TYR A 344 5.42 3.97 -9.61
CA TYR A 344 5.92 3.83 -8.25
C TYR A 344 6.96 4.87 -7.88
N ASN A 345 6.96 5.26 -6.61
CA ASN A 345 7.96 6.12 -6.03
C ASN A 345 9.30 5.37 -5.91
N PRO A 346 10.39 5.86 -6.54
CA PRO A 346 11.71 5.25 -6.44
C PRO A 346 12.33 5.44 -5.05
N SER A 347 11.86 6.41 -4.26
CA SER A 347 12.31 6.59 -2.89
C SER A 347 11.54 5.67 -1.96
N ARG A 348 12.05 4.44 -1.84
CA ARG A 348 11.48 3.38 -1.00
C ARG A 348 12.10 3.38 0.39
N LYS A 349 11.32 2.88 1.35
CA LYS A 349 11.80 2.49 2.68
C LYS A 349 11.89 0.96 2.71
N TYR A 350 12.62 0.43 3.69
CA TYR A 350 12.90 -1.01 3.75
C TYR A 350 12.67 -1.51 5.18
N ILE A 351 12.10 -2.69 5.27
CA ILE A 351 11.82 -3.36 6.54
C ILE A 351 12.25 -4.81 6.48
N LYS A 352 12.42 -5.37 7.68
CA LYS A 352 12.61 -6.80 7.94
C LYS A 352 11.49 -7.30 8.82
N ILE A 353 10.82 -8.38 8.41
CA ILE A 353 9.73 -9.03 9.11
C ILE A 353 10.21 -10.39 9.63
N GLY A 354 10.06 -10.63 10.92
CA GLY A 354 10.30 -11.94 11.54
C GLY A 354 9.02 -12.52 12.13
N ILE A 355 8.80 -13.83 11.98
CA ILE A 355 7.65 -14.52 12.58
C ILE A 355 7.99 -14.90 14.03
N ARG A 356 7.13 -14.56 14.98
CA ARG A 356 7.27 -14.96 16.39
C ARG A 356 6.48 -16.25 16.62
N ASN A 357 7.10 -17.22 17.30
CA ASN A 357 6.49 -18.50 17.65
C ASN A 357 5.69 -18.43 18.95
#